data_AF-A0A817SRU8-F1
#
_entry.id   AF-A0A817SRU8-F1
#
_cell.length_a   1.000
_cell.length_b   1.000
_cell.length_c   1.000
_cell.angle_alpha   90.00
_cell.angle_beta   90.00
_cell.angle_gamma   90.00
#
_symmetry.space_group_name_H-M   'P 1'
#
loop_
_entity.id
_entity.type
_entity.pdbx_description
1 polymer ?
#
loop_
_entity_poly.entity_id
_entity_poly.type
_entity_poly.pdbx_seq_one_letter_code
_entity_poly.pdbx_strand_id
1 'polypeptide(L)'
;MKTEHAPQHSFNKGNYSVDESMLIHYITTCNGCKAEKFKGIRYHCDECREGYDLCESCYQNASQLHPNHAFKIAPAPLLKFKNYILLAKRAIEVCKRFPDLQYDPLTGYSLKDAEQVKEKEEKNLTFYRQQIEQLAIAVAKGRQQLLDARRARTQDILSRLNPQYHVMQMRPF
;
A
#
# COMPACT_ATOMS: atom_id res chain seq x y z
N MET A 1 -40.75 -5.71 -1.15
CA MET A 1 -40.77 -6.66 -2.29
C MET A 1 -39.44 -7.36 -2.34
N LYS A 2 -39.42 -8.69 -2.17
CA LYS A 2 -38.21 -9.52 -2.26
C LYS A 2 -38.04 -9.90 -3.73
N THR A 3 -36.89 -9.60 -4.33
CA THR A 3 -36.55 -10.08 -5.67
C THR A 3 -35.97 -11.48 -5.54
N GLU A 4 -36.72 -12.48 -5.98
CA GLU A 4 -36.24 -13.84 -6.18
C GLU A 4 -35.41 -13.85 -7.48
N HIS A 5 -34.08 -13.84 -7.36
CA HIS A 5 -33.19 -14.08 -8.50
C HIS A 5 -32.64 -15.52 -8.41
N ALA A 6 -32.55 -16.23 -9.54
CA ALA A 6 -32.04 -17.60 -9.61
C ALA A 6 -30.55 -17.70 -9.21
N PRO A 7 -30.08 -18.78 -8.55
CA PRO A 7 -28.75 -18.87 -7.94
C PRO A 7 -27.63 -19.08 -8.97
N GLN A 8 -27.53 -18.24 -9.99
CA GLN A 8 -26.53 -18.37 -11.05
C GLN A 8 -25.08 -18.04 -10.62
N HIS A 9 -24.85 -17.53 -9.41
CA HIS A 9 -23.52 -17.16 -8.97
C HIS A 9 -23.31 -17.54 -7.50
N SER A 10 -22.46 -18.53 -7.24
CA SER A 10 -21.78 -18.62 -5.95
C SER A 10 -20.67 -17.59 -5.93
N PHE A 11 -20.73 -16.62 -5.03
CA PHE A 11 -19.54 -15.85 -4.67
C PHE A 11 -18.57 -16.82 -4.00
N ASN A 12 -17.70 -17.41 -4.82
CA ASN A 12 -16.58 -18.18 -4.31
C ASN A 12 -15.75 -17.16 -3.51
N LYS A 13 -15.83 -17.22 -2.18
CA LYS A 13 -14.84 -16.56 -1.32
C LYS A 13 -13.54 -17.30 -1.56
N GLY A 14 -12.91 -17.01 -2.70
CA GLY A 14 -11.64 -17.59 -3.05
C GLY A 14 -10.69 -17.37 -1.88
N ASN A 15 -9.90 -18.39 -1.56
CA ASN A 15 -8.79 -18.30 -0.63
C ASN A 15 -7.71 -17.36 -1.22
N TYR A 16 -8.03 -16.08 -1.34
CA TYR A 16 -7.07 -15.04 -1.66
C TYR A 16 -6.21 -14.87 -0.41
N SER A 17 -5.05 -15.52 -0.40
CA SER A 17 -3.96 -15.15 0.49
C SER A 17 -3.51 -13.75 0.09
N VAL A 18 -4.16 -12.74 0.66
CA VAL A 18 -3.75 -11.36 0.47
C VAL A 18 -2.37 -11.25 1.12
N ASP A 19 -1.35 -11.03 0.31
CA ASP A 19 0.00 -10.73 0.81
C ASP A 19 -0.12 -9.60 1.84
N GLU A 20 0.35 -9.82 3.08
CA GLU A 20 0.25 -8.84 4.15
C GLU A 20 0.88 -7.50 3.78
N SER A 21 1.85 -7.50 2.86
CA SER A 21 2.46 -6.27 2.34
C SER A 21 1.44 -5.34 1.66
N MET A 22 0.37 -5.91 1.09
CA MET A 22 -0.68 -5.18 0.38
C MET A 22 -1.64 -4.45 1.33
N LEU A 23 -1.64 -4.82 2.62
CA LEU A 23 -2.46 -4.23 3.68
C LEU A 23 -1.77 -3.06 4.41
N ILE A 24 -0.56 -2.68 3.99
CA ILE A 24 0.24 -1.64 4.66
C ILE A 24 -0.06 -0.26 4.08
N HIS A 25 -0.33 0.70 4.97
CA HIS A 25 -0.48 2.11 4.63
C HIS A 25 0.86 2.85 4.70
N TYR A 26 1.70 2.68 3.68
CA TYR A 26 3.10 3.15 3.68
C TYR A 26 3.32 4.66 3.89
N ILE A 27 2.32 5.49 3.59
CA ILE A 27 2.44 6.97 3.56
C ILE A 27 1.48 7.65 4.55
N THR A 28 0.91 6.89 5.46
CA THR A 28 -0.05 7.42 6.43
C THR A 28 0.46 7.17 7.83
N THR A 29 0.41 8.22 8.63
CA THR A 29 0.72 8.17 10.06
C THR A 29 -0.59 8.28 10.81
N CYS A 30 -0.81 7.38 11.77
CA CYS A 30 -1.98 7.47 12.63
C CYS A 30 -1.89 8.73 13.52
N ASN A 31 -2.89 9.60 13.49
CA ASN A 31 -2.94 10.81 14.32
C ASN A 31 -3.05 10.49 15.81
N GLY A 32 -3.64 9.33 16.17
CA GLY A 32 -3.79 8.87 17.56
C GLY A 32 -2.47 8.35 18.15
N CYS A 33 -1.94 7.25 17.63
CA CYS A 33 -0.75 6.59 18.19
C CYS A 33 0.59 6.98 17.52
N LYS A 34 0.56 7.83 16.48
CA LYS A 34 1.74 8.23 15.68
C LYS A 34 2.46 7.08 14.98
N ALA A 35 1.84 5.89 14.91
CA ALA A 35 2.39 4.78 14.16
C ALA A 35 2.42 5.11 12.67
N GLU A 36 3.60 4.99 12.07
CA GLU A 36 3.81 5.03 10.63
C GLU A 36 3.63 3.63 10.03
N LYS A 37 3.23 3.56 8.75
CA LYS A 37 3.19 2.29 7.98
C LYS A 37 2.39 1.19 8.68
N PHE A 38 1.24 1.55 9.26
CA PHE A 38 0.40 0.59 9.97
C PHE A 38 -0.33 -0.36 9.00
N LYS A 39 -0.64 -1.55 9.50
CA LYS A 39 -1.40 -2.60 8.81
C LYS A 39 -2.89 -2.46 9.09
N GLY A 40 -3.72 -3.00 8.19
CA GLY A 40 -5.15 -3.16 8.42
C GLY A 40 -5.96 -1.98 7.85
N ILE A 41 -7.10 -1.69 8.47
CA ILE A 41 -8.02 -0.66 7.98
C ILE A 41 -7.54 0.73 8.42
N ARG A 42 -7.41 1.66 7.47
CA ARG A 42 -7.27 3.10 7.74
C ARG A 42 -8.65 3.76 7.80
N TYR A 43 -8.84 4.59 8.80
CA TYR A 43 -10.03 5.41 8.99
C TYR A 43 -9.65 6.87 8.76
N HIS A 44 -10.21 7.48 7.72
CA HIS A 44 -9.93 8.86 7.34
C HIS A 44 -11.13 9.76 7.66
N CYS A 45 -10.87 10.91 8.26
CA CYS A 45 -11.85 11.97 8.47
C CYS A 45 -11.86 12.94 7.26
N ASP A 46 -12.99 13.01 6.56
CA ASP A 46 -13.17 13.90 5.40
C ASP A 46 -13.52 15.35 5.80
N GLU A 47 -13.83 15.60 7.08
CA GLU A 47 -14.22 16.92 7.59
C GLU A 47 -12.99 17.78 7.94
N CYS A 48 -11.84 17.15 8.18
CA CYS A 48 -10.60 17.84 8.53
C CYS A 48 -9.83 18.35 7.31
N ARG A 49 -9.56 19.65 7.27
CA ARG A 49 -8.78 20.30 6.20
C ARG A 49 -7.35 19.77 6.07
N GLU A 50 -6.72 19.45 7.20
CA GLU A 50 -5.34 18.92 7.24
C GLU A 50 -5.28 17.39 7.11
N GLY A 51 -6.44 16.71 7.08
CA GLY A 51 -6.56 15.27 7.13
C GLY A 51 -6.32 14.70 8.53
N TYR A 52 -7.19 13.78 8.94
CA TYR A 52 -7.03 13.06 10.21
C TYR A 52 -7.25 11.56 9.99
N ASP A 53 -6.21 10.78 10.20
CA ASP A 53 -6.16 9.35 9.93
C ASP A 53 -5.95 8.54 11.20
N LEU A 54 -6.75 7.51 11.39
CA LEU A 54 -6.62 6.56 12.48
C LEU A 54 -6.37 5.15 11.93
N CYS A 55 -5.49 4.41 12.61
CA CYS A 55 -5.41 2.96 12.42
C CYS A 55 -6.59 2.27 13.14
N GLU A 56 -6.79 0.99 12.84
CA GLU A 56 -7.88 0.19 13.41
C GLU A 56 -7.93 0.20 14.94
N SER A 57 -6.78 0.13 15.63
CA SER A 57 -6.73 0.17 17.09
C SER A 57 -7.12 1.54 17.66
N CYS A 58 -6.67 2.63 17.04
CA CYS A 58 -7.04 3.98 17.49
C CYS A 58 -8.48 4.35 17.14
N TYR A 59 -9.04 3.77 16.08
CA TYR A 59 -10.42 4.02 15.69
C TYR A 59 -11.43 3.56 16.77
N GLN A 60 -11.11 2.54 17.57
CA GLN A 60 -11.96 2.12 18.69
C GLN A 60 -12.20 3.24 19.71
N ASN A 61 -11.26 4.18 19.83
CA ASN A 61 -11.36 5.35 20.68
C ASN A 61 -11.55 6.64 19.87
N ALA A 62 -12.03 6.57 18.63
CA ALA A 62 -12.19 7.73 17.75
C ALA A 62 -13.06 8.81 18.37
N SER A 63 -14.14 8.44 19.09
CA SER A 63 -15.01 9.40 19.77
C SER A 63 -14.31 10.21 20.87
N GLN A 64 -13.22 9.67 21.45
CA GLN A 64 -12.42 10.35 22.45
C GLN A 64 -11.24 11.11 21.81
N LEU A 65 -10.58 10.49 20.83
CA LEU A 65 -9.41 11.05 20.14
C LEU A 65 -9.78 12.19 19.18
N HIS A 66 -10.97 12.12 18.58
CA HIS A 66 -11.44 13.04 17.57
C HIS A 66 -12.99 13.14 17.57
N PRO A 67 -13.57 13.80 18.59
CA PRO A 67 -15.02 13.88 18.77
C PRO A 67 -15.70 14.66 17.63
N ASN A 68 -16.99 14.38 17.43
CA ASN A 68 -17.90 15.07 16.52
C ASN A 68 -17.63 14.95 15.02
N HIS A 69 -16.61 14.21 14.60
CA HIS A 69 -16.33 13.99 13.18
C HIS A 69 -16.59 12.54 12.76
N ALA A 70 -17.09 12.36 11.54
CA ALA A 70 -17.28 11.05 10.94
C ALA A 70 -16.00 10.57 10.25
N PHE A 71 -15.81 9.25 10.29
CA PHE A 71 -14.68 8.58 9.64
C PHE A 71 -15.19 7.67 8.52
N LYS A 72 -14.40 7.59 7.44
CA LYS A 72 -14.62 6.66 6.34
C LYS A 72 -13.48 5.65 6.28
N ILE A 73 -13.82 4.44 5.86
CA ILE A 73 -12.82 3.41 5.59
C ILE A 73 -12.06 3.79 4.32
N ALA A 74 -10.77 4.04 4.48
CA ALA A 74 -9.81 4.16 3.41
C ALA A 74 -9.10 2.80 3.28
N PRO A 75 -9.46 1.97 2.28
CA PRO A 75 -8.83 0.67 2.13
C PRO A 75 -7.33 0.85 1.83
N ALA A 76 -6.53 -0.16 2.19
CA ALA A 76 -5.13 -0.19 1.84
C ALA A 76 -4.99 0.07 0.33
N PRO A 77 -4.06 0.93 -0.10
CA PRO A 77 -4.03 1.39 -1.50
C PRO A 77 -3.92 0.26 -2.51
N LEU A 78 -3.30 -0.84 -2.08
CA LEU A 78 -3.09 -2.05 -2.85
C LEU A 78 -4.21 -3.10 -2.68
N LEU A 79 -5.10 -2.96 -1.68
CA LEU A 79 -6.39 -3.66 -1.64
C LEU A 79 -7.51 -2.74 -2.12
N LYS A 80 -8.02 -2.98 -3.32
CA LYS A 80 -9.27 -2.33 -3.76
C LYS A 80 -10.32 -3.35 -4.17
N PHE A 81 -11.35 -3.48 -3.34
CA PHE A 81 -12.64 -4.07 -3.70
C PHE A 81 -13.61 -2.96 -4.12
N LYS A 82 -13.32 -2.25 -5.20
CA LYS A 82 -14.21 -1.17 -5.66
C LYS A 82 -14.79 -1.47 -7.03
N ASN A 83 -16.11 -1.56 -7.08
CA ASN A 83 -16.88 -1.90 -8.27
C ASN A 83 -16.58 -0.94 -9.43
N TYR A 84 -16.30 0.34 -9.16
CA TYR A 84 -16.02 1.32 -10.21
C TYR A 84 -14.77 1.00 -11.05
N ILE A 85 -13.76 0.30 -10.50
CA ILE A 85 -12.56 -0.08 -11.27
C ILE A 85 -12.92 -1.19 -12.27
N LEU A 86 -13.74 -2.15 -11.83
CA LEU A 86 -14.22 -3.23 -12.68
C LEU A 86 -15.13 -2.67 -13.78
N LEU A 87 -16.02 -1.75 -13.43
CA LEU A 87 -16.87 -1.03 -14.38
C LEU A 87 -16.04 -0.24 -15.40
N ALA A 88 -15.03 0.51 -14.95
CA ALA A 88 -14.13 1.26 -15.83
C ALA A 88 -13.35 0.34 -16.79
N LYS A 89 -12.77 -0.77 -16.28
CA LYS A 89 -12.06 -1.75 -17.11
C LYS A 89 -12.96 -2.34 -18.19
N ARG A 90 -14.19 -2.72 -17.81
CA ARG A 90 -15.19 -3.24 -18.75
C ARG A 90 -15.56 -2.19 -19.79
N ALA A 91 -15.86 -0.96 -19.37
CA ALA A 91 -16.24 0.12 -20.28
C ALA A 91 -15.15 0.42 -21.31
N ILE A 92 -13.89 0.48 -20.89
CA ILE A 92 -12.73 0.63 -21.78
C ILE A 92 -12.68 -0.52 -22.80
N GLU A 93 -12.84 -1.75 -22.35
CA GLU A 93 -12.74 -2.92 -23.24
C GLU A 93 -13.90 -3.00 -24.23
N VAL A 94 -15.12 -2.63 -23.81
CA VAL A 94 -16.29 -2.53 -24.68
C VAL A 94 -16.05 -1.47 -25.76
N CYS A 95 -15.61 -0.27 -25.40
CA CYS A 95 -15.39 0.80 -26.39
C CYS A 95 -14.18 0.52 -27.29
N LYS A 96 -13.16 -0.20 -26.80
CA LYS A 96 -12.07 -0.70 -27.66
C LYS A 96 -12.56 -1.71 -28.69
N ARG A 97 -13.47 -2.61 -28.28
CA ARG A 97 -14.03 -3.64 -29.15
C ARG A 97 -15.02 -3.06 -30.17
N PHE A 98 -15.74 -2.01 -29.77
CA PHE A 98 -16.76 -1.34 -30.57
C PHE A 98 -16.48 0.18 -30.59
N PRO A 99 -15.63 0.67 -31.51
CA PRO A 99 -15.16 2.07 -31.51
C PRO A 99 -16.26 3.13 -31.67
N ASP A 100 -17.42 2.75 -32.24
CA ASP A 100 -18.57 3.64 -32.37
C ASP A 100 -19.25 3.94 -31.02
N LEU A 101 -18.98 3.14 -29.99
CA LEU A 101 -19.50 3.34 -28.63
C LEU A 101 -18.55 4.21 -27.81
N GLN A 102 -19.13 5.20 -27.12
CA GLN A 102 -18.42 6.05 -26.14
C GLN A 102 -18.80 5.70 -24.69
N TYR A 103 -19.50 4.58 -24.48
CA TYR A 103 -19.96 4.11 -23.17
C TYR A 103 -20.25 2.61 -23.21
N ASP A 104 -20.35 1.97 -22.03
CA ASP A 104 -20.81 0.59 -21.89
C ASP A 104 -22.35 0.51 -21.91
N PRO A 105 -22.97 -0.13 -22.91
CA PRO A 105 -24.43 -0.20 -23.02
C PRO A 105 -25.13 -0.92 -21.88
N LEU A 106 -24.42 -1.81 -21.16
CA LEU A 106 -25.00 -2.56 -20.05
C LEU A 106 -25.08 -1.74 -18.76
N THR A 107 -24.10 -0.86 -18.54
CA THR A 107 -23.91 -0.18 -17.25
C THR A 107 -24.10 1.34 -17.34
N GLY A 108 -24.14 1.89 -18.56
CA GLY A 108 -24.16 3.33 -18.82
C GLY A 108 -22.84 4.04 -18.50
N TYR A 109 -21.80 3.30 -18.12
CA TYR A 109 -20.52 3.88 -17.70
C TYR A 109 -19.77 4.43 -18.92
N SER A 110 -19.45 5.73 -18.91
CA SER A 110 -18.83 6.40 -20.06
C SER A 110 -17.35 6.02 -20.22
N LEU A 111 -16.86 6.02 -21.46
CA LEU A 111 -15.44 5.81 -21.76
C LEU A 111 -14.58 6.88 -21.08
N LYS A 112 -15.03 8.13 -21.10
CA LYS A 112 -14.33 9.26 -20.48
C LYS A 112 -14.15 9.07 -18.97
N ASP A 113 -15.21 8.68 -18.26
CA ASP A 113 -15.13 8.43 -16.82
C ASP A 113 -14.26 7.20 -16.52
N ALA A 114 -14.29 6.19 -17.39
CA ALA A 114 -13.47 5.00 -17.26
C ALA A 114 -11.98 5.29 -17.43
N GLU A 115 -11.62 6.13 -18.41
CA GLU A 115 -10.25 6.58 -18.64
C GLU A 115 -9.72 7.42 -17.47
N GLN A 116 -10.54 8.31 -16.91
CA GLN A 116 -10.16 9.07 -15.71
C GLN A 116 -9.89 8.15 -14.50
N VAL A 117 -10.73 7.12 -14.31
CA VAL A 117 -10.49 6.11 -13.28
C VAL A 117 -9.17 5.39 -13.54
N LYS A 118 -8.93 4.94 -14.77
CA LYS A 118 -7.69 4.25 -15.15
C LYS A 118 -6.46 5.12 -14.87
N GLU A 119 -6.47 6.36 -15.32
CA GLU A 119 -5.37 7.32 -15.14
C GLU A 119 -5.09 7.57 -13.65
N LYS A 120 -6.14 7.81 -12.86
CA LYS A 120 -6.04 8.00 -11.42
C LYS A 120 -5.44 6.77 -10.73
N GLU A 121 -5.85 5.57 -11.13
CA GLU A 121 -5.32 4.31 -10.58
C GLU A 121 -3.86 4.09 -10.98
N GLU A 122 -3.47 4.38 -12.22
CA GLU A 122 -2.08 4.30 -12.68
C GLU A 122 -1.18 5.27 -11.93
N LYS A 123 -1.63 6.52 -11.73
CA LYS A 123 -0.93 7.52 -10.92
C LYS A 123 -0.74 7.04 -9.48
N ASN A 124 -1.80 6.54 -8.85
CA ASN A 124 -1.73 5.99 -7.50
C ASN A 124 -0.72 4.84 -7.42
N LEU A 125 -0.83 3.85 -8.30
CA LEU A 125 0.07 2.68 -8.30
C LEU A 125 1.53 3.07 -8.54
N THR A 126 1.78 4.05 -9.41
CA THR A 126 3.14 4.55 -9.68
C THR A 126 3.73 5.21 -8.45
N PHE A 127 2.96 6.05 -7.77
CA PHE A 127 3.35 6.68 -6.52
C PHE A 127 3.71 5.64 -5.45
N TYR A 128 2.85 4.63 -5.23
CA TYR A 128 3.14 3.58 -4.24
C TYR A 128 4.35 2.73 -4.60
N ARG A 129 4.55 2.40 -5.88
CA ARG A 129 5.74 1.66 -6.32
C ARG A 129 7.03 2.42 -6.02
N GLN A 130 7.08 3.71 -6.32
CA GLN A 130 8.24 4.56 -6.03
C GLN A 130 8.55 4.61 -4.53
N GLN A 131 7.51 4.72 -3.69
CA GLN A 131 7.69 4.74 -2.23
C GLN A 131 8.19 3.39 -1.70
N ILE A 132 7.64 2.27 -2.18
CA ILE A 132 8.12 0.92 -1.81
C ILE A 132 9.58 0.74 -2.22
N GLU A 133 9.96 1.18 -3.42
CA GLU A 133 11.34 1.11 -3.89
C GLU A 133 12.29 1.95 -3.03
N GLN A 134 11.92 3.19 -2.68
CA GLN A 134 12.71 4.03 -1.78
C GLN A 134 12.90 3.37 -0.41
N LEU A 135 11.85 2.77 0.13
CA LEU A 135 11.92 2.02 1.39
C LEU A 135 12.83 0.78 1.25
N ALA A 136 12.74 0.04 0.14
CA ALA A 136 13.60 -1.11 -0.10
C ALA A 136 15.08 -0.71 -0.16
N ILE A 137 15.41 0.40 -0.83
CA ILE A 137 16.76 0.98 -0.88
C ILE A 137 17.23 1.37 0.53
N ALA A 138 16.38 2.04 1.32
CA ALA A 138 16.72 2.44 2.67
C ALA A 138 17.02 1.23 3.58
N VAL A 139 16.20 0.19 3.48
CA VAL A 139 16.40 -1.07 4.23
C VAL A 139 17.70 -1.75 3.80
N ALA A 140 18.00 -1.82 2.50
CA ALA A 140 19.24 -2.40 2.00
C ALA A 140 20.48 -1.65 2.51
N LYS A 141 20.45 -0.32 2.49
CA LYS A 141 21.52 0.53 3.05
C LYS A 141 21.73 0.29 4.54
N GLY A 142 20.65 0.26 5.33
CA GLY A 142 20.73 -0.01 6.77
C GLY A 142 21.32 -1.41 7.05
N ARG A 143 20.95 -2.41 6.26
CA ARG A 143 21.52 -3.77 6.35
C ARG A 143 23.03 -3.77 6.08
N GLN A 144 23.48 -3.05 5.06
CA GLN A 144 24.90 -2.97 4.70
C GLN A 144 25.71 -2.29 5.81
N GLN A 145 25.23 -1.16 6.32
CA GLN A 145 25.88 -0.44 7.44
C GLN A 145 26.04 -1.33 8.68
N LEU A 146 25.03 -2.15 9.00
CA LEU A 146 25.12 -3.08 10.12
C LEU A 146 26.22 -4.15 9.90
N LEU A 147 26.32 -4.69 8.69
CA LEU A 147 27.36 -5.67 8.34
C LEU A 147 28.75 -5.05 8.42
N ASP A 148 28.90 -3.81 7.98
CA ASP A 148 30.18 -3.11 8.01
C ASP A 148 30.58 -2.74 9.45
N ALA A 149 29.63 -2.28 10.28
CA ALA A 149 29.87 -2.05 11.70
C ALA A 149 30.20 -3.34 12.48
N ARG A 150 29.64 -4.48 12.08
CA ARG A 150 30.02 -5.81 12.63
C ARG A 150 31.45 -6.16 12.22
N ARG A 151 31.80 -6.02 10.93
CA ARG A 151 33.15 -6.29 10.41
C ARG A 151 34.21 -5.43 11.10
N ALA A 152 33.96 -4.12 11.22
CA ALA A 152 34.87 -3.20 11.90
C ALA A 152 35.10 -3.57 13.37
N ARG A 153 34.02 -3.92 14.11
CA ARG A 153 34.16 -4.42 15.50
C ARG A 153 34.95 -5.72 15.58
N THR A 154 34.70 -6.68 14.69
CA THR A 154 35.47 -7.92 14.65
C THR A 154 36.96 -7.64 14.38
N GLN A 155 37.28 -6.72 13.45
CA GLN A 155 38.66 -6.33 13.17
C GLN A 155 39.35 -5.66 14.37
N ASP A 156 38.66 -4.77 15.08
CA ASP A 156 39.17 -4.14 16.31
C ASP A 156 39.39 -5.16 17.44
N ILE A 157 38.50 -6.15 17.60
CA ILE A 157 38.71 -7.23 18.57
C ILE A 157 39.93 -8.08 18.19
N LEU A 158 40.05 -8.46 16.91
CA LEU A 158 41.17 -9.27 16.43
C LEU A 158 42.52 -8.55 16.57
N SER A 159 42.57 -7.24 16.30
CA SER A 159 43.80 -6.46 16.44
C SER A 159 44.25 -6.33 17.90
N ARG A 160 43.31 -6.31 18.85
CA ARG A 160 43.60 -6.31 20.29
C ARG A 160 44.04 -7.67 20.82
N LEU A 161 43.47 -8.77 20.29
CA LEU A 161 43.80 -10.13 20.72
C LEU A 161 45.11 -10.66 20.12
N ASN A 162 45.54 -10.16 18.95
CA ASN A 162 46.79 -10.56 18.32
C ASN A 162 47.51 -9.36 17.66
N PRO A 163 48.56 -8.79 18.27
CA PRO A 163 49.26 -7.62 17.75
C PRO A 163 49.94 -7.82 16.39
N GLN A 164 50.17 -9.07 15.97
CA GLN A 164 50.79 -9.41 14.67
C GLN A 164 49.78 -9.48 13.51
N TYR A 165 48.47 -9.36 13.75
CA TYR A 165 47.45 -9.49 12.71
C TYR A 165 47.55 -8.44 11.59
N HIS A 166 48.17 -7.28 11.87
CA HIS A 166 48.32 -6.20 10.88
C HIS A 166 49.32 -6.53 9.76
N VAL A 167 50.25 -7.46 9.96
CA VAL A 167 51.38 -7.70 9.03
C VAL A 167 51.01 -8.66 7.88
N MET A 168 49.95 -9.47 8.03
CA MET A 168 49.59 -10.50 7.03
C MET A 168 48.67 -10.03 5.90
N GLN A 169 48.01 -8.86 6.00
CA GLN A 169 47.05 -8.39 4.98
C GLN A 169 47.66 -7.50 3.87
N MET A 170 48.95 -7.18 3.93
CA MET A 170 49.64 -6.29 2.97
C MET A 170 50.67 -7.03 2.09
N ARG A 171 50.43 -8.31 1.75
CA ARG A 171 51.19 -8.97 0.69
C ARG A 171 50.33 -9.02 -0.57
N PRO A 172 50.66 -8.22 -1.61
CA PRO A 172 50.07 -8.42 -2.92
C PRO A 172 50.62 -9.72 -3.52
N PHE A 173 49.73 -10.50 -4.14
CA PHE A 173 50.11 -11.50 -5.16
C PHE A 173 50.11 -10.83 -6.53
#